data_AF-A0A4P7WUF5-F1
#
_entry.id   AF-A0A4P7WUF5-F1
#
_cell.length_a   1.000
_cell.length_b   1.000
_cell.length_c   1.000
_cell.angle_alpha   90.00
_cell.angle_beta   90.00
_cell.angle_gamma   90.00
#
_symmetry.space_group_name_H-M   'P 1'
#
loop_
_entity.id
_entity.type
_entity.pdbx_description
1 polymer ?
#
loop_
_entity_poly.entity_id
_entity_poly.type
_entity_poly.pdbx_seq_one_letter_code
_entity_poly.pdbx_strand_id
1 'polypeptide(L)'
;MSLSCKHCNNSFETQVKFCSQCGVSVVKTATTRKIKDVNVIISFYVVMLVFMVSVYYVDITFPYNLEAEFIVELGFICIVIGFASLDLKPILKLYSFKTINLKLIVFSIITPVLTSFFVYFFIEFINDLFSVSNNSNCYQSYLYLDYPLFWSIVFIAILPPIIEELAFRGVLFNQLQKVTSDRVTIIATAFLFALIHFSVLSFLWIFPFGLLLGYLRSRYSTLWLGIIIHFIHNLSIVLLDYYNFYSF
;
A
#
# COMPACT_ATOMS: atom_id res chain seq x y z
N MET A 1 32.88 20.21 22.55
CA MET A 1 32.98 20.27 21.07
C MET A 1 32.47 21.64 20.65
N SER A 2 33.35 22.54 20.23
CA SER A 2 32.94 23.87 19.76
C SER A 2 32.20 23.73 18.43
N LEU A 3 30.98 24.26 18.35
CA LEU A 3 30.21 24.32 17.11
C LEU A 3 30.65 25.57 16.34
N SER A 4 30.93 25.43 15.04
CA SER A 4 31.36 26.55 14.19
C SER A 4 30.46 26.74 12.97
N CYS A 5 30.34 28.00 12.53
CA CYS A 5 29.64 28.35 11.31
C CYS A 5 30.37 27.80 10.08
N LYS A 6 29.70 27.04 9.22
CA LYS A 6 30.32 26.58 7.96
C LYS A 6 30.57 27.68 6.93
N HIS A 7 29.93 28.84 7.08
CA HIS A 7 30.03 29.95 6.13
C HIS A 7 31.11 30.96 6.51
N CYS A 8 31.23 31.31 7.79
CA CYS A 8 32.18 32.34 8.26
C CYS A 8 33.14 31.85 9.35
N ASN A 9 33.13 30.55 9.68
CA ASN A 9 33.94 29.92 10.72
C ASN A 9 33.80 30.50 12.14
N ASN A 10 32.83 31.37 12.39
CA ASN A 10 32.57 31.89 13.73
C ASN A 10 32.18 30.75 14.69
N SER A 11 32.80 30.70 15.88
CA SER A 11 32.56 29.67 16.89
C SER A 11 31.52 30.10 17.90
N PHE A 12 30.70 29.16 18.36
CA PHE A 12 29.65 29.40 19.35
C PHE A 12 29.68 28.33 20.45
N GLU A 13 29.39 28.76 21.67
CA GLU A 13 29.37 27.90 22.85
C GLU A 13 27.99 27.24 23.09
N THR A 14 26.94 27.79 22.50
CA THR A 14 25.54 27.32 22.64
C THR A 14 24.91 27.02 21.28
N GLN A 15 23.85 26.20 21.25
CA GLN A 15 23.14 25.87 20.02
C GLN A 15 22.38 27.10 19.47
N VAL A 16 22.96 27.79 18.48
CA VAL A 16 22.36 28.96 17.83
C VAL A 16 21.68 28.58 16.51
N LYS A 17 20.47 29.12 16.26
CA LYS A 17 19.71 28.88 15.00
C LYS A 17 20.31 29.61 13.80
N PHE A 18 20.87 30.80 14.04
CA PHE A 18 21.49 31.67 13.05
C PHE A 18 22.85 32.11 13.55
N CYS A 19 23.80 32.29 12.62
CA CYS A 19 25.11 32.82 12.95
C CYS A 19 24.99 34.30 13.30
N SER A 20 25.51 34.70 14.45
CA SER A 20 25.52 36.10 14.90
C SER A 20 26.34 37.04 14.00
N GLN A 21 27.25 36.50 13.20
CA GLN A 21 28.17 37.30 12.38
C GLN A 21 27.76 37.43 10.91
N CYS A 22 27.26 36.35 10.30
CA CYS A 22 26.84 36.38 8.89
C CYS A 22 25.33 36.20 8.67
N GLY A 23 24.56 35.99 9.74
CA GLY A 23 23.10 35.78 9.66
C GLY A 23 22.67 34.43 9.06
N VAL A 24 23.59 33.62 8.54
CA VAL A 24 23.29 32.34 7.90
C VAL A 24 22.82 31.31 8.93
N SER A 25 21.78 30.55 8.59
CA SER A 25 21.29 29.45 9.43
C SER A 25 22.38 28.38 9.62
N VAL A 26 22.70 28.07 10.88
CA VAL A 26 23.76 27.10 11.24
C VAL A 26 23.17 25.73 11.54
N VAL A 27 21.88 25.68 11.87
CA VAL A 27 21.16 24.43 12.03
C VAL A 27 20.90 23.91 10.61
N LYS A 28 21.37 22.71 10.26
CA LYS A 28 20.72 21.94 9.18
C LYS A 28 19.28 21.71 9.63
N THR A 29 18.41 22.65 9.28
CA THR A 29 17.07 22.80 9.85
C THR A 29 16.33 21.48 9.66
N ALA A 30 15.83 20.89 10.75
CA ALA A 30 14.90 19.76 10.69
C ALA A 30 13.76 20.00 9.66
N THR A 31 13.43 21.27 9.43
CA THR A 31 12.55 21.78 8.38
C THR A 31 12.92 21.32 6.96
N THR A 32 14.19 21.37 6.52
CA THR A 32 14.56 20.98 5.15
C THR A 32 14.46 19.47 4.93
N ARG A 33 14.71 18.67 5.98
CA ARG A 33 14.51 17.22 5.95
C ARG A 33 13.02 16.87 5.87
N LYS A 34 12.20 17.53 6.70
CA LYS A 34 10.74 17.36 6.71
C LYS A 34 10.12 17.72 5.35
N ILE A 35 10.56 18.80 4.70
CA ILE A 35 10.11 19.19 3.36
C ILE A 35 10.46 18.12 2.33
N LYS A 36 11.68 17.55 2.38
CA LYS A 36 12.08 16.46 1.49
C LYS A 36 11.17 15.23 1.67
N ASP A 37 10.90 14.82 2.90
CA ASP A 37 10.05 13.65 3.18
C ASP A 37 8.60 13.89 2.69
N VAL A 38 8.06 15.10 2.87
CA VAL A 38 6.73 15.49 2.34
C VAL A 38 6.71 15.48 0.80
N ASN A 39 7.75 15.99 0.14
CA ASN A 39 7.83 15.96 -1.32
C ASN A 39 7.86 14.53 -1.87
N VAL A 40 8.50 13.59 -1.17
CA VAL A 40 8.49 12.17 -1.56
C VAL A 40 7.08 11.60 -1.44
N ILE A 41 6.34 11.91 -0.36
CA ILE A 41 4.93 11.47 -0.19
C ILE A 41 4.06 12.00 -1.33
N ILE A 42 4.15 13.30 -1.62
CA ILE A 42 3.36 13.93 -2.70
C ILE A 42 3.73 13.31 -4.05
N SER A 43 5.03 13.15 -4.34
CA SER A 43 5.50 12.57 -5.59
C SER A 43 5.04 11.13 -5.76
N PHE A 44 5.11 10.31 -4.70
CA PHE A 44 4.60 8.95 -4.70
C PHE A 44 3.13 8.91 -5.07
N TYR A 45 2.31 9.75 -4.41
CA TYR A 45 0.87 9.75 -4.66
C TYR A 45 0.50 10.24 -6.06
N VAL A 46 1.15 11.30 -6.54
CA VAL A 46 0.93 11.82 -7.91
C VAL A 46 1.31 10.78 -8.96
N VAL A 47 2.47 10.11 -8.80
CA VAL A 47 2.89 9.04 -9.72
C VAL A 47 1.90 7.88 -9.69
N MET A 48 1.45 7.46 -8.51
CA MET A 48 0.44 6.40 -8.38
C MET A 48 -0.89 6.76 -9.04
N LEU A 49 -1.35 8.01 -8.92
CA LEU A 49 -2.57 8.47 -9.59
C LEU A 49 -2.42 8.48 -11.11
N VAL A 50 -1.31 9.01 -11.62
CA VAL A 50 -1.02 9.01 -13.07
C VAL A 50 -0.93 7.58 -13.59
N PHE A 51 -0.30 6.69 -12.82
CA PHE A 51 -0.22 5.27 -13.14
C PHE A 51 -1.62 4.64 -13.20
N MET A 52 -2.47 4.85 -12.18
CA MET A 52 -3.86 4.33 -12.19
C MET A 52 -4.68 4.83 -13.38
N VAL A 53 -4.55 6.12 -13.74
CA VAL A 53 -5.21 6.66 -14.92
C VAL A 53 -4.68 5.98 -16.19
N SER A 54 -3.37 5.72 -16.26
CA SER A 54 -2.76 5.01 -17.39
C SER A 54 -3.25 3.56 -17.48
N VAL A 55 -3.35 2.86 -16.34
CA VAL A 55 -3.92 1.50 -16.25
C VAL A 55 -5.36 1.49 -16.74
N TYR A 56 -6.19 2.46 -16.33
CA TYR A 56 -7.54 2.60 -16.83
C TYR A 56 -7.59 2.74 -18.36
N TYR A 57 -6.73 3.57 -18.96
CA TYR A 57 -6.65 3.70 -20.42
C TYR A 57 -6.17 2.42 -21.11
N VAL A 58 -5.23 1.68 -20.51
CA VAL A 58 -4.77 0.39 -21.04
C VAL A 58 -5.90 -0.63 -21.01
N ASP A 59 -6.63 -0.74 -19.90
CA ASP A 59 -7.72 -1.69 -19.70
C ASP A 59 -8.86 -1.49 -20.72
N ILE A 60 -9.25 -0.22 -20.99
CA ILE A 60 -10.28 0.06 -22.02
C ILE A 60 -9.78 -0.16 -23.45
N THR A 61 -8.46 -0.02 -23.70
CA THR A 61 -7.90 -0.14 -25.06
C THR A 61 -7.56 -1.59 -25.41
N PHE A 62 -7.12 -2.38 -24.43
CA PHE A 62 -6.70 -3.77 -24.57
C PHE A 62 -7.44 -4.66 -23.56
N PRO A 63 -8.79 -4.75 -23.64
CA PRO A 63 -9.55 -5.58 -22.72
C PRO A 63 -9.19 -7.05 -22.91
N TYR A 64 -9.14 -7.82 -21.82
CA TYR A 64 -8.83 -9.25 -21.85
C TYR A 64 -7.51 -9.57 -22.58
N ASN A 65 -6.45 -8.84 -22.21
CA ASN A 65 -5.13 -8.99 -22.84
C ASN A 65 -4.05 -9.27 -21.78
N LEU A 66 -3.48 -10.47 -21.83
CA LEU A 66 -2.47 -10.94 -20.88
C LEU A 66 -1.16 -10.15 -20.99
N GLU A 67 -0.73 -9.78 -22.20
CA GLU A 67 0.50 -8.99 -22.38
C GLU A 67 0.37 -7.60 -21.75
N ALA A 68 -0.79 -6.96 -21.93
CA ALA A 68 -1.09 -5.67 -21.31
C ALA A 68 -1.10 -5.77 -19.78
N GLU A 69 -1.69 -6.83 -19.22
CA GLU A 69 -1.71 -7.08 -17.78
C GLU A 69 -0.30 -7.25 -17.19
N PHE A 70 0.57 -8.02 -17.86
CA PHE A 70 1.98 -8.14 -17.47
C PHE A 70 2.73 -6.81 -17.53
N ILE A 71 2.51 -6.00 -18.58
CA ILE A 71 3.16 -4.69 -18.73
C ILE A 71 2.73 -3.74 -17.60
N VAL A 72 1.43 -3.73 -17.28
CA VAL A 72 0.89 -2.94 -16.17
C VAL A 72 1.54 -3.37 -14.85
N GLU A 73 1.53 -4.67 -14.55
CA GLU A 73 2.07 -5.18 -13.29
C GLU A 73 3.58 -4.91 -13.17
N LEU A 74 4.34 -5.10 -14.25
CA LEU A 74 5.76 -4.76 -14.28
C LEU A 74 6.00 -3.26 -14.06
N GLY A 75 5.19 -2.41 -14.69
CA GLY A 75 5.23 -0.96 -14.49
C GLY A 75 4.99 -0.59 -13.02
N PHE A 76 4.00 -1.22 -12.38
CA PHE A 76 3.70 -1.00 -10.96
C PHE A 76 4.87 -1.43 -10.07
N ILE A 77 5.42 -2.63 -10.29
CA ILE A 77 6.60 -3.15 -9.59
C ILE A 77 7.78 -2.18 -9.73
N CYS A 78 8.08 -1.71 -10.94
CA CYS A 78 9.18 -0.79 -11.20
C CYS A 78 9.02 0.53 -10.45
N ILE A 79 7.82 1.11 -10.43
CA ILE A 79 7.51 2.34 -9.68
C ILE A 79 7.75 2.11 -8.19
N VAL A 80 7.17 1.04 -7.62
CA VAL A 80 7.26 0.76 -6.18
C VAL A 80 8.69 0.47 -5.75
N ILE A 81 9.45 -0.32 -6.52
CA ILE A 81 10.88 -0.58 -6.27
C ILE A 81 11.68 0.72 -6.39
N GLY A 82 11.38 1.57 -7.38
CA GLY A 82 12.01 2.88 -7.56
C GLY A 82 11.88 3.74 -6.30
N PHE A 83 10.66 3.88 -5.76
CA PHE A 83 10.45 4.59 -4.50
C PHE A 83 11.04 3.88 -3.28
N ALA A 84 10.96 2.54 -3.22
CA ALA A 84 11.55 1.76 -2.14
C ALA A 84 13.08 1.91 -2.08
N SER A 85 13.74 2.10 -3.23
CA SER A 85 15.19 2.31 -3.31
C SER A 85 15.65 3.57 -2.56
N LEU A 86 14.78 4.58 -2.40
CA LEU A 86 15.07 5.81 -1.67
C LEU A 86 15.31 5.59 -0.17
N ASP A 87 14.74 4.52 0.40
CA ASP A 87 14.86 4.13 1.82
C ASP A 87 15.01 2.60 1.99
N LEU A 88 15.88 2.00 1.17
CA LEU A 88 16.01 0.54 1.05
C LEU A 88 16.37 -0.16 2.37
N LYS A 89 17.32 0.39 3.15
CA LYS A 89 17.78 -0.24 4.41
C LYS A 89 16.65 -0.38 5.45
N PRO A 90 15.88 0.68 5.77
CA PRO A 90 14.67 0.56 6.58
C PRO A 90 13.67 -0.46 6.03
N ILE A 91 13.42 -0.46 4.72
CA ILE A 91 12.43 -1.34 4.08
C ILE A 91 12.82 -2.81 4.20
N LEU A 92 14.08 -3.15 3.90
CA LEU A 92 14.57 -4.53 4.00
C LEU A 92 14.45 -5.09 5.42
N LYS A 93 14.57 -4.26 6.45
CA LYS A 93 14.37 -4.68 7.85
C LYS A 93 12.92 -5.10 8.14
N LEU A 94 11.95 -4.65 7.35
CA LEU A 94 10.54 -5.01 7.51
C LEU A 94 10.22 -6.42 7.00
N TYR A 95 11.09 -7.03 6.21
CA TYR A 95 10.96 -8.43 5.80
C TYR A 95 11.48 -9.40 6.87
N SER A 96 11.41 -9.01 8.15
CA SER A 96 11.84 -9.83 9.28
C SER A 96 10.69 -10.68 9.84
N PHE A 97 10.98 -11.93 10.18
CA PHE A 97 10.08 -12.84 10.87
C PHE A 97 10.21 -12.79 12.40
N LYS A 98 11.10 -11.94 12.96
CA LYS A 98 11.45 -11.94 14.39
C LYS A 98 10.28 -11.71 15.34
N THR A 99 9.27 -10.95 14.91
CA THR A 99 8.11 -10.59 15.74
C THR A 99 6.91 -11.52 15.56
N ILE A 100 7.01 -12.49 14.64
CA ILE A 100 5.91 -13.39 14.28
C ILE A 100 5.92 -14.59 15.22
N ASN A 101 4.76 -14.87 15.80
CA ASN A 101 4.53 -16.03 16.66
C ASN A 101 3.29 -16.80 16.16
N LEU A 102 3.06 -18.00 16.71
CA LEU A 102 1.97 -18.86 16.27
C LEU A 102 0.59 -18.19 16.36
N LYS A 103 0.31 -17.41 17.42
CA LYS A 103 -0.97 -16.70 17.56
C LYS A 103 -1.18 -15.71 16.42
N LEU A 104 -0.12 -15.02 15.99
CA LEU A 104 -0.19 -14.09 14.86
C LEU A 104 -0.34 -14.81 13.53
N ILE A 105 0.30 -15.96 13.35
CA ILE A 105 0.12 -16.79 12.14
C ILE A 105 -1.33 -17.27 12.05
N VAL A 106 -1.86 -17.84 13.13
CA VAL A 106 -3.26 -18.29 13.20
C VAL A 106 -4.22 -17.13 12.95
N PHE A 107 -3.98 -15.97 13.59
CA PHE A 107 -4.75 -14.75 13.34
C PHE A 107 -4.69 -14.32 11.87
N SER A 108 -3.50 -14.37 11.25
CA SER A 108 -3.28 -13.96 9.87
C SER A 108 -3.90 -14.89 8.85
N ILE A 109 -4.27 -16.12 9.24
CA ILE A 109 -4.95 -17.09 8.38
C ILE A 109 -6.47 -17.04 8.59
N ILE A 110 -6.94 -17.07 9.84
CA ILE A 110 -8.37 -17.17 10.14
C ILE A 110 -9.10 -15.86 9.84
N THR A 111 -8.52 -14.72 10.23
CA THR A 111 -9.16 -13.41 10.09
C THR A 111 -9.50 -13.07 8.63
N PRO A 112 -8.59 -13.16 7.64
CA PRO A 112 -8.92 -12.85 6.25
C PRO A 112 -9.95 -13.80 5.65
N VAL A 113 -9.99 -15.07 6.05
CA VAL A 113 -11.05 -16.00 5.59
C VAL A 113 -12.41 -15.54 6.13
N LEU A 114 -12.53 -15.29 7.43
CA LEU A 114 -13.82 -14.85 7.99
C LEU A 114 -14.27 -13.49 7.43
N THR A 115 -13.33 -12.56 7.30
CA THR A 115 -13.62 -11.21 6.79
C THR A 115 -13.93 -11.20 5.29
N SER A 116 -13.25 -12.01 4.48
CA SER A 116 -13.57 -12.11 3.03
C SER A 116 -14.96 -12.68 2.80
N PHE A 117 -15.38 -13.72 3.53
CA PHE A 117 -16.74 -14.23 3.47
C PHE A 117 -17.77 -13.17 3.88
N PHE A 118 -17.53 -12.46 4.99
CA PHE A 118 -18.40 -11.37 5.42
C PHE A 118 -18.49 -10.27 4.35
N VAL A 119 -17.36 -9.83 3.81
CA VAL A 119 -17.31 -8.79 2.77
C VAL A 119 -18.02 -9.25 1.50
N TYR A 120 -17.82 -10.50 1.07
CA TYR A 120 -18.46 -11.08 -0.12
C TYR A 120 -19.99 -10.98 -0.04
N PHE A 121 -20.58 -11.56 1.00
CA PHE A 121 -22.04 -11.54 1.19
C PHE A 121 -22.58 -10.15 1.52
N PHE A 122 -21.79 -9.31 2.20
CA PHE A 122 -22.19 -7.94 2.50
C PHE A 122 -22.28 -7.10 1.22
N ILE A 123 -21.35 -7.28 0.27
CA ILE A 123 -21.40 -6.60 -1.03
C ILE A 123 -22.63 -7.05 -1.81
N GLU A 124 -22.90 -8.35 -1.89
CA GLU A 124 -24.10 -8.88 -2.56
C GLU A 124 -25.38 -8.28 -1.94
N PHE A 125 -25.49 -8.29 -0.62
CA PHE A 125 -26.62 -7.70 0.11
C PHE A 125 -26.81 -6.21 -0.21
N ILE A 126 -25.73 -5.43 -0.24
CA ILE A 126 -25.80 -4.00 -0.55
C ILE A 126 -26.18 -3.78 -2.03
N ASN A 127 -25.61 -4.56 -2.95
CA ASN A 127 -25.96 -4.47 -4.37
C ASN A 127 -27.45 -4.76 -4.60
N ASP A 128 -28.00 -5.78 -3.94
CA ASP A 128 -29.42 -6.11 -3.98
C ASP A 128 -30.28 -4.98 -3.38
N LEU A 129 -29.89 -4.45 -2.23
CA LEU A 129 -30.60 -3.37 -1.54
C LEU A 129 -30.72 -2.10 -2.40
N PHE A 130 -29.67 -1.75 -3.15
CA PHE A 130 -29.66 -0.58 -4.02
C PHE A 130 -29.99 -0.90 -5.48
N SER A 131 -30.34 -2.16 -5.79
CA SER A 131 -30.60 -2.64 -7.17
C SER A 131 -29.47 -2.27 -8.15
N VAL A 132 -28.24 -2.29 -7.66
CA VAL A 132 -27.04 -2.01 -8.46
C VAL A 132 -26.65 -3.31 -9.15
N SER A 133 -26.87 -3.38 -10.46
CA SER A 133 -26.65 -4.59 -11.29
C SER A 133 -25.17 -4.87 -11.59
N ASN A 134 -24.26 -4.66 -10.64
CA ASN A 134 -22.84 -4.95 -10.80
C ASN A 134 -22.45 -6.14 -9.92
N ASN A 135 -22.77 -7.35 -10.39
CA ASN A 135 -22.10 -8.55 -9.88
C ASN A 135 -20.84 -8.80 -10.72
N SER A 136 -19.79 -8.03 -10.43
CA SER A 136 -18.49 -8.22 -11.06
C SER A 136 -17.77 -9.40 -10.41
N ASN A 137 -17.89 -10.58 -11.01
CA ASN A 137 -17.12 -11.76 -10.66
C ASN A 137 -15.69 -11.61 -11.21
N CYS A 138 -14.69 -11.55 -10.34
CA CYS A 138 -13.31 -11.28 -10.76
C CYS A 138 -12.68 -12.43 -11.56
N TYR A 139 -13.15 -13.67 -11.37
CA TYR A 139 -12.70 -14.84 -12.12
C TYR A 139 -13.15 -14.79 -13.59
N GLN A 140 -14.32 -14.18 -13.87
CA GLN A 140 -14.83 -14.02 -15.24
C GLN A 140 -13.86 -13.26 -16.15
N SER A 141 -13.07 -12.34 -15.60
CA SER A 141 -12.07 -11.58 -16.35
C SER A 141 -10.97 -12.43 -16.97
N TYR A 142 -10.76 -13.67 -16.51
CA TYR A 142 -9.68 -14.55 -16.97
C TYR A 142 -10.12 -15.71 -17.86
N LEU A 143 -11.42 -15.85 -18.13
CA LEU A 143 -11.99 -16.98 -18.89
C LEU A 143 -11.49 -17.08 -20.34
N TYR A 144 -10.88 -16.02 -20.86
CA TYR A 144 -10.30 -15.99 -22.21
C TYR A 144 -8.94 -16.72 -22.29
N LEU A 145 -8.36 -17.11 -21.16
CA LEU A 145 -7.06 -17.76 -21.07
C LEU A 145 -7.18 -19.27 -20.81
N ASP A 146 -6.13 -20.00 -21.21
CA ASP A 146 -5.88 -21.34 -20.70
C ASP A 146 -5.57 -21.25 -19.20
N TYR A 147 -6.22 -22.10 -18.40
CA TYR A 147 -6.10 -22.14 -16.94
C TYR A 147 -6.50 -20.81 -16.25
N PRO A 148 -7.76 -20.35 -16.40
CA PRO A 148 -8.23 -19.06 -15.87
C PRO A 148 -8.03 -18.91 -14.35
N LEU A 149 -8.19 -20.01 -13.59
CA LEU A 149 -8.02 -19.99 -12.14
C LEU A 149 -6.57 -19.73 -11.73
N PHE A 150 -5.61 -20.22 -12.52
CA PHE A 150 -4.20 -19.98 -12.25
C PHE A 150 -3.88 -18.49 -12.41
N TRP A 151 -4.32 -17.89 -13.52
CA TRP A 151 -4.07 -16.48 -13.80
C TRP A 151 -4.77 -15.54 -12.82
N SER A 152 -6.02 -15.83 -12.44
CA SER A 152 -6.73 -15.04 -11.44
C SER A 152 -6.02 -15.08 -10.08
N ILE A 153 -5.48 -16.24 -9.66
CA ILE A 153 -4.70 -16.34 -8.42
C ILE A 153 -3.41 -15.52 -8.52
N VAL A 154 -2.69 -15.57 -9.65
CA VAL A 154 -1.43 -14.83 -9.82
C VAL A 154 -1.67 -13.32 -9.75
N PHE A 155 -2.61 -12.80 -10.54
CA PHE A 155 -2.81 -11.37 -10.73
C PHE A 155 -3.74 -10.71 -9.71
N ILE A 156 -4.57 -11.47 -8.98
CA ILE A 156 -5.43 -10.90 -7.92
C ILE A 156 -4.92 -11.26 -6.54
N ALA A 157 -4.54 -12.52 -6.32
CA ALA A 157 -4.22 -13.00 -4.98
C ALA A 157 -2.75 -12.87 -4.60
N ILE A 158 -1.81 -13.09 -5.52
CA ILE A 158 -0.38 -13.15 -5.19
C ILE A 158 0.34 -11.83 -5.39
N LEU A 159 0.35 -11.31 -6.63
CA LEU A 159 1.19 -10.16 -6.98
C LEU A 159 0.75 -8.86 -6.26
N PRO A 160 -0.54 -8.46 -6.28
CA PRO A 160 -0.95 -7.20 -5.69
C PRO A 160 -0.64 -7.12 -4.19
N PRO A 161 -0.93 -8.13 -3.35
CA PRO A 161 -0.60 -8.06 -1.92
C PRO A 161 0.86 -7.83 -1.60
N ILE A 162 1.79 -8.34 -2.41
CA ILE A 162 3.23 -8.14 -2.20
C ILE A 162 3.61 -6.70 -2.52
N ILE A 163 3.17 -6.21 -3.68
CA ILE A 163 3.58 -4.91 -4.21
C ILE A 163 2.85 -3.77 -3.50
N GLU A 164 1.55 -3.91 -3.25
CA GLU A 164 0.75 -2.92 -2.53
C GLU A 164 1.19 -2.79 -1.07
N GLU A 165 1.47 -3.89 -0.37
CA GLU A 165 1.98 -3.78 1.01
C GLU A 165 3.36 -3.10 1.04
N LEU A 166 4.22 -3.39 0.07
CA LEU A 166 5.49 -2.66 -0.06
C LEU A 166 5.26 -1.17 -0.36
N ALA A 167 4.33 -0.82 -1.25
CA ALA A 167 4.05 0.55 -1.61
C ALA A 167 3.46 1.35 -0.43
N PHE A 168 2.41 0.81 0.20
CA PHE A 168 1.66 1.52 1.23
C PHE A 168 2.27 1.37 2.63
N ARG A 169 2.65 0.16 3.04
CA ARG A 169 3.14 -0.14 4.41
C ARG A 169 4.67 -0.12 4.50
N GLY A 170 5.34 -0.26 3.37
CA GLY A 170 6.79 -0.07 3.24
C GLY A 170 7.13 1.39 2.97
N VAL A 171 6.86 1.87 1.76
CA VAL A 171 7.29 3.20 1.28
C VAL A 171 6.51 4.32 1.96
N LEU A 172 5.20 4.41 1.71
CA LEU A 172 4.38 5.54 2.13
C LEU A 172 4.30 5.66 3.65
N PHE A 173 4.08 4.54 4.35
CA PHE A 173 4.05 4.49 5.82
C PHE A 173 5.36 4.99 6.44
N ASN A 174 6.52 4.55 5.92
CA ASN A 174 7.82 4.98 6.45
C ASN A 174 8.04 6.48 6.27
N GLN A 175 7.59 7.07 5.15
CA GLN A 175 7.72 8.52 4.96
C GLN A 175 6.78 9.31 5.87
N LEU A 176 5.51 8.90 5.95
CA LEU A 176 4.52 9.57 6.79
C LEU A 176 4.91 9.50 8.27
N GLN A 177 5.41 8.35 8.75
CA GLN A 177 5.84 8.18 10.14
C GLN A 177 7.00 9.12 10.54
N LYS A 178 7.79 9.63 9.60
CA LYS A 178 8.83 10.63 9.89
C LYS A 178 8.26 12.02 10.20
N VAL A 179 7.03 12.30 9.77
CA VAL A 179 6.43 13.64 9.79
C VAL A 179 5.11 13.73 10.55
N THR A 180 4.48 12.60 10.87
CA THR A 180 3.23 12.46 11.64
C THR A 180 3.34 11.44 12.78
N SER A 181 2.33 11.39 13.67
CA SER A 181 2.24 10.36 14.70
C SER A 181 1.78 9.00 14.12
N ASP A 182 2.07 7.90 14.82
CA ASP A 182 1.69 6.55 14.37
C ASP A 182 0.21 6.42 14.04
N ARG A 183 -0.68 6.97 14.87
CA ARG A 183 -2.14 6.93 14.64
C ARG A 183 -2.52 7.64 13.34
N VAL A 184 -1.94 8.81 13.08
CA VAL A 184 -2.20 9.58 11.86
C VAL A 184 -1.63 8.85 10.65
N THR A 185 -0.45 8.25 10.76
CA THR A 185 0.16 7.44 9.69
C THR A 185 -0.72 6.24 9.32
N ILE A 186 -1.24 5.51 10.30
CA ILE A 186 -2.14 4.36 10.07
C ILE A 186 -3.40 4.82 9.33
N ILE A 187 -4.07 5.87 9.83
CA ILE A 187 -5.31 6.37 9.25
C ILE A 187 -5.07 6.92 7.83
N ALA A 188 -4.02 7.73 7.64
CA ALA A 188 -3.72 8.35 6.36
C ALA A 188 -3.35 7.30 5.30
N THR A 189 -2.49 6.33 5.63
CA THR A 189 -2.13 5.26 4.69
C THR A 189 -3.32 4.37 4.34
N ALA A 190 -4.17 4.02 5.30
CA ALA A 190 -5.41 3.29 5.06
C ALA A 190 -6.39 4.06 4.17
N PHE A 191 -6.54 5.37 4.39
CA PHE A 191 -7.41 6.22 3.59
C PHE A 191 -6.92 6.33 2.16
N LEU A 192 -5.62 6.60 1.96
CA LEU A 192 -5.02 6.69 0.63
C LEU A 192 -5.08 5.35 -0.12
N PHE A 193 -4.90 4.23 0.60
CA PHE A 193 -5.08 2.88 0.06
C PHE A 193 -6.51 2.66 -0.42
N ALA A 194 -7.52 3.05 0.35
CA ALA A 194 -8.92 2.93 -0.07
C ALA A 194 -9.27 3.87 -1.25
N LEU A 195 -8.69 5.07 -1.27
CA LEU A 195 -9.02 6.08 -2.30
C LEU A 195 -8.57 5.66 -3.71
N ILE A 196 -7.42 4.97 -3.85
CA ILE A 196 -6.90 4.55 -5.16
C ILE A 196 -7.78 3.51 -5.87
N HIS A 197 -8.75 2.90 -5.17
CA HIS A 197 -9.68 1.91 -5.73
C HIS A 197 -10.92 2.56 -6.39
N PHE A 198 -11.08 3.88 -6.31
CA PHE A 198 -12.12 4.66 -7.00
C PHE A 198 -13.58 4.16 -6.88
N SER A 199 -13.89 3.42 -5.82
CA SER A 199 -15.24 2.91 -5.55
C SER A 199 -15.68 3.31 -4.15
N VAL A 200 -16.77 4.08 -4.08
CA VAL A 200 -17.37 4.50 -2.79
C VAL A 200 -17.88 3.29 -2.02
N LEU A 201 -18.46 2.32 -2.74
CA LEU A 201 -18.92 1.08 -2.13
C LEU A 201 -17.72 0.32 -1.56
N SER A 202 -16.64 0.17 -2.34
CA SER A 202 -15.44 -0.55 -1.91
C SER A 202 -14.69 0.12 -0.78
N PHE A 203 -14.77 1.44 -0.68
CA PHE A 203 -14.21 2.18 0.44
C PHE A 203 -14.69 1.65 1.81
N LEU A 204 -15.95 1.20 1.91
CA LEU A 204 -16.55 0.71 3.16
C LEU A 204 -15.82 -0.49 3.77
N TRP A 205 -15.22 -1.37 2.95
CA TRP A 205 -14.44 -2.51 3.44
C TRP A 205 -12.94 -2.33 3.29
N ILE A 206 -12.48 -1.64 2.24
CA ILE A 206 -11.04 -1.42 2.00
C ILE A 206 -10.44 -0.50 3.06
N PHE A 207 -11.17 0.51 3.54
CA PHE A 207 -10.64 1.40 4.56
C PHE A 207 -10.42 0.70 5.92
N PRO A 208 -11.39 -0.02 6.51
CA PRO A 208 -11.17 -0.84 7.71
C PRO A 208 -10.07 -1.89 7.53
N PHE A 209 -10.05 -2.56 6.37
CA PHE A 209 -8.99 -3.50 6.03
C PHE A 209 -7.61 -2.81 6.06
N GLY A 210 -7.53 -1.63 5.44
CA GLY A 210 -6.30 -0.85 5.43
C GLY A 210 -5.84 -0.38 6.81
N LEU A 211 -6.77 -0.07 7.72
CA LEU A 211 -6.49 0.25 9.11
C LEU A 211 -5.89 -0.94 9.86
N LEU A 212 -6.44 -2.15 9.65
CA LEU A 212 -5.90 -3.38 10.24
C LEU A 212 -4.46 -3.61 9.79
N LEU A 213 -4.19 -3.58 8.49
CA LEU A 213 -2.83 -3.80 7.96
C LEU A 213 -1.86 -2.73 8.46
N GLY A 214 -2.28 -1.45 8.47
CA GLY A 214 -1.49 -0.35 9.03
C GLY A 214 -1.18 -0.53 10.52
N TYR A 215 -2.15 -0.97 11.32
CA TYR A 215 -1.95 -1.27 12.74
C TYR A 215 -0.94 -2.40 12.96
N LEU A 216 -1.08 -3.52 12.23
CA LEU A 216 -0.14 -4.65 12.32
C LEU A 216 1.27 -4.22 11.92
N ARG A 217 1.39 -3.45 10.83
CA ARG A 217 2.67 -2.88 10.42
C ARG A 217 3.28 -1.99 11.51
N SER A 218 2.50 -1.11 12.12
CA SER A 218 2.96 -0.22 13.20
C SER A 218 3.40 -0.99 14.44
N ARG A 219 2.64 -2.03 14.82
CA ARG A 219 2.84 -2.77 16.07
C ARG A 219 3.97 -3.78 15.99
N TYR A 220 4.07 -4.51 14.88
CA TYR A 220 4.98 -5.66 14.75
C TYR A 220 6.19 -5.39 13.86
N SER A 221 6.26 -4.22 13.21
CA SER A 221 7.39 -3.83 12.36
C SER A 221 7.77 -4.84 11.29
N THR A 222 6.77 -5.48 10.68
CA THR A 222 6.93 -6.46 9.62
C THR A 222 5.89 -6.25 8.53
N LEU A 223 6.22 -6.56 7.27
CA LEU A 223 5.28 -6.58 6.15
C LEU A 223 4.59 -7.93 5.98
N TRP A 224 5.19 -9.02 6.47
CA TRP A 224 4.70 -10.38 6.24
C TRP A 224 3.29 -10.62 6.76
N LEU A 225 2.92 -10.03 7.91
CA LEU A 225 1.56 -10.13 8.43
C LEU A 225 0.54 -9.50 7.48
N GLY A 226 0.88 -8.33 6.93
CA GLY A 226 0.02 -7.64 5.97
C GLY A 226 -0.11 -8.42 4.66
N ILE A 227 1.03 -8.87 4.12
CA ILE A 227 1.10 -9.65 2.88
C ILE A 227 0.28 -10.93 2.99
N ILE A 228 0.43 -11.70 4.09
CA ILE A 228 -0.29 -12.96 4.28
C ILE A 228 -1.80 -12.71 4.41
N ILE A 229 -2.20 -11.74 5.23
CA ILE A 229 -3.63 -11.41 5.41
C ILE A 229 -4.25 -11.00 4.07
N HIS A 230 -3.54 -10.16 3.31
CA HIS A 230 -4.03 -9.66 2.04
C HIS A 230 -4.06 -10.73 0.94
N PHE A 231 -3.03 -11.57 0.84
CA PHE A 231 -3.03 -12.75 -0.03
C PHE A 231 -4.21 -13.68 0.27
N ILE A 232 -4.43 -14.04 1.54
CA ILE A 232 -5.51 -14.98 1.90
C ILE A 232 -6.88 -14.36 1.68
N HIS A 233 -7.04 -13.05 1.94
CA HIS A 233 -8.28 -12.34 1.66
C HIS A 233 -8.61 -12.41 0.18
N ASN A 234 -7.68 -12.02 -0.69
CA ASN A 234 -7.89 -12.02 -2.14
C ASN A 234 -8.06 -13.43 -2.70
N LEU A 235 -7.29 -14.40 -2.21
CA LEU A 235 -7.45 -15.80 -2.60
C LEU A 235 -8.85 -16.32 -2.26
N SER A 236 -9.37 -15.99 -1.07
CA SER A 236 -10.70 -16.42 -0.65
C SER A 236 -11.78 -15.85 -1.57
N ILE A 237 -11.67 -14.57 -1.98
CA ILE A 237 -12.57 -13.95 -2.95
C ILE A 237 -12.48 -14.65 -4.32
N VAL A 238 -11.28 -14.89 -4.84
CA VAL A 238 -11.08 -15.60 -6.13
C VAL A 238 -11.69 -17.01 -6.09
N LEU A 239 -11.52 -17.74 -4.99
CA LEU A 239 -12.08 -19.09 -4.84
C LEU A 239 -13.60 -19.08 -4.72
N LEU A 240 -14.19 -18.10 -4.04
CA LEU A 240 -15.64 -17.91 -3.97
C LEU A 240 -16.22 -17.59 -5.35
N ASP A 241 -15.59 -16.68 -6.09
CA ASP A 241 -16.01 -16.32 -7.44
C ASP A 241 -15.86 -17.48 -8.43
N TYR A 242 -14.78 -18.26 -8.32
CA TYR A 242 -14.63 -19.50 -9.08
C TYR A 242 -15.76 -20.50 -8.76
N TYR A 243 -16.06 -20.72 -7.48
CA TYR A 243 -17.12 -21.63 -7.07
C TYR A 243 -18.50 -21.17 -7.57
N ASN A 244 -18.81 -19.89 -7.41
CA ASN A 244 -20.09 -19.32 -7.81
C ASN A 244 -20.28 -19.33 -9.33
N PHE A 245 -19.21 -19.14 -10.11
CA PHE A 245 -19.28 -19.21 -11.57
C PHE A 245 -19.70 -20.59 -12.09
N TYR A 246 -19.29 -21.68 -11.42
CA TYR A 246 -19.61 -23.06 -11.85
C TYR A 246 -20.84 -23.65 -11.14
N SER A 247 -21.35 -23.02 -10.09
CA SER A 247 -22.47 -23.52 -9.30
C SER A 247 -23.84 -22.97 -9.74
N PHE A 248 -23.87 -22.04 -10.69
CA PHE A 248 -25.05 -21.46 -11.32
C PHE A 248 -24.92 -21.52 -12.85
#